data_AF-A0AAN4UBV5-F1
#
_entry.id   AF-A0AAN4UBV5-F1
#
_cell.length_a   1.000
_cell.length_b   1.000
_cell.length_c   1.000
_cell.angle_alpha   90.00
_cell.angle_beta   90.00
_cell.angle_gamma   90.00
#
_symmetry.space_group_name_H-M   'P 1'
#
loop_
_entity.id
_entity.type
_entity.pdbx_description
1 polymer ?
#
loop_
_entity_poly.entity_id
_entity_poly.type
_entity_poly.pdbx_seq_one_letter_code
_entity_poly.pdbx_strand_id
1 'polypeptide(L)'
;MSKVRVEHLTKVFGRRTQQALDLVKEGKSKQEILKETGATVGVHDVSFDVEEGEVFVIMGLSGSGKSTLVRLINRLIEPTSGEVYIDDEDVAKMSKEDLREVRRTKVNMVFQNFGLLPQRTVLENTEYGLEVRGVAKEERQKKAEEALDNSGLLSVKDQFPSQLSGGMQQRVGLARALANDPEILLMDEAFSALDPLIRRDMQDDLLDLQERVQKTIIFITHDLDEALRIGDRIALMRDGKIMQIGTGEEILTHPANDFVREFTEDIDRSKVLTAENIMEPALVINAEEDGPNVALQRMRKEEVSMLLAVDRKRHLDGSLTAEEALDARKNDKPLKEVIDKNVRKIQKDTLVTDIFDLIYNSPAPLAVVDENDRVAGVVVRGSVIGAMTASDKEEENEETNNNEKTASSQEEADENGVNVDA
;
A
#
# COMPACT_ATOMS: atom_id res chain seq x y z
N MET A 1 8.63 0.56 -18.11
CA MET A 1 8.38 1.80 -18.88
C MET A 1 7.03 2.26 -18.40
N SER A 2 6.93 3.49 -17.93
CA SER A 2 5.74 3.98 -17.25
C SER A 2 4.55 4.06 -18.21
N LYS A 3 3.45 3.38 -17.86
CA LYS A 3 2.20 3.37 -18.63
C LYS A 3 1.48 4.71 -18.54
N VAL A 4 1.51 5.32 -17.35
CA VAL A 4 1.00 6.66 -17.07
C VAL A 4 2.10 7.49 -16.44
N ARG A 5 2.29 8.72 -16.91
CA ARG A 5 3.22 9.68 -16.31
C ARG A 5 2.55 11.03 -16.15
N VAL A 6 2.64 11.59 -14.96
CA VAL A 6 2.04 12.88 -14.59
C VAL A 6 3.16 13.83 -14.21
N GLU A 7 3.18 15.02 -14.80
CA GLU A 7 4.26 16.00 -14.58
C GLU A 7 3.69 17.38 -14.24
N HIS A 8 4.08 17.89 -13.07
CA HIS A 8 3.73 19.23 -12.56
C HIS A 8 2.24 19.57 -12.65
N LEU A 9 1.39 18.55 -12.51
CA LEU A 9 -0.04 18.64 -12.76
C LEU A 9 -0.70 19.49 -11.68
N THR A 10 -1.40 20.53 -12.11
CA THR A 10 -2.05 21.49 -11.21
C THR A 10 -3.46 21.78 -11.68
N LYS A 11 -4.37 21.87 -10.72
CA LYS A 11 -5.75 22.29 -10.96
C LYS A 11 -6.20 23.34 -9.95
N VAL A 12 -6.59 24.50 -10.48
CA VAL A 12 -7.23 25.57 -9.73
C VAL A 12 -8.67 25.73 -10.17
N PHE A 13 -9.57 25.87 -9.20
CA PHE A 13 -10.98 26.20 -9.39
C PHE A 13 -11.25 27.65 -8.98
N GLY A 14 -12.21 28.30 -9.66
CA GLY A 14 -12.62 29.68 -9.38
C GLY A 14 -12.34 30.63 -10.55
N ARG A 15 -12.44 31.94 -10.30
CA ARG A 15 -12.35 32.97 -11.34
C ARG A 15 -10.95 33.51 -11.58
N ARG A 16 -10.09 33.57 -10.55
CA ARG A 16 -8.73 34.15 -10.62
C ARG A 16 -7.65 33.07 -10.73
N THR A 17 -7.84 32.15 -11.67
CA THR A 17 -6.99 30.96 -11.82
C THR A 17 -5.54 31.29 -12.16
N GLN A 18 -5.29 32.30 -12.99
CA GLN A 18 -3.92 32.70 -13.35
C GLN A 18 -3.14 33.25 -12.15
N GLN A 19 -3.75 34.18 -11.40
CA GLN A 19 -3.14 34.74 -10.20
C GLN A 19 -2.85 33.63 -9.17
N ALA A 20 -3.80 32.71 -8.97
CA ALA A 20 -3.60 31.56 -8.09
C ALA A 20 -2.48 30.63 -8.57
N LEU A 21 -2.35 30.42 -9.89
CA LEU A 21 -1.26 29.60 -10.46
C LEU A 21 0.12 30.22 -10.22
N ASP A 22 0.22 31.56 -10.31
CA ASP A 22 1.47 32.26 -10.01
C ASP A 22 1.84 32.08 -8.52
N LEU A 23 0.87 32.19 -7.62
CA LEU A 23 1.07 31.92 -6.18
C LEU A 23 1.43 30.45 -5.87
N VAL A 24 0.90 29.50 -6.64
CA VAL A 24 1.29 28.08 -6.56
C VAL A 24 2.78 27.92 -6.90
N LYS A 25 3.26 28.58 -7.95
CA LYS A 25 4.69 28.56 -8.35
C LYS A 25 5.60 29.24 -7.32
N GLU A 26 5.09 30.23 -6.60
CA GLU A 26 5.79 30.85 -5.47
C GLU A 26 5.81 29.97 -4.20
N GLY A 27 5.15 28.80 -4.22
CA GLY A 27 5.14 27.85 -3.11
C GLY A 27 4.16 28.20 -1.99
N LYS A 28 3.23 29.14 -2.20
CA LYS A 28 2.23 29.48 -1.18
C LYS A 28 1.29 28.32 -0.87
N SER A 29 0.78 28.29 0.36
CA SER A 29 -0.17 27.29 0.79
C SER A 29 -1.56 27.49 0.16
N LYS A 30 -2.32 26.40 0.08
CA LYS A 30 -3.72 26.41 -0.40
C LYS A 30 -4.60 27.43 0.35
N GLN A 31 -4.39 27.60 1.65
CA GLN A 31 -5.16 28.52 2.49
C GLN A 31 -4.82 29.99 2.17
N GLU A 32 -3.54 30.32 1.97
CA GLU A 32 -3.10 31.66 1.57
C GLU A 32 -3.66 32.03 0.20
N ILE A 33 -3.57 31.11 -0.76
CA ILE A 33 -4.09 31.31 -2.12
C ILE A 33 -5.61 31.55 -2.08
N LEU A 34 -6.35 30.76 -1.30
CA LEU A 34 -7.79 30.94 -1.14
C LEU A 34 -8.12 32.31 -0.54
N LYS A 35 -7.38 32.75 0.49
CA LYS A 35 -7.59 34.05 1.15
C LYS A 35 -7.28 35.23 0.23
N GLU A 36 -6.25 35.14 -0.59
CA GLU A 36 -5.83 36.23 -1.49
C GLU A 36 -6.65 36.30 -2.78
N THR A 37 -7.02 35.15 -3.35
CA THR A 37 -7.61 35.08 -4.71
C THR A 37 -9.06 34.65 -4.73
N GLY A 38 -9.56 34.03 -3.65
CA GLY A 38 -10.85 33.33 -3.62
C GLY A 38 -10.89 32.08 -4.50
N ALA A 39 -9.74 31.62 -5.01
CA ALA A 39 -9.62 30.41 -5.83
C ALA A 39 -9.18 29.22 -4.98
N THR A 40 -9.76 28.05 -5.27
CA THR A 40 -9.45 26.81 -4.54
C THR A 40 -8.49 25.97 -5.37
N VAL A 41 -7.34 25.62 -4.80
CA VAL A 41 -6.40 24.68 -5.41
C VAL A 41 -6.85 23.25 -5.09
N GLY A 42 -7.18 22.48 -6.12
CA GLY A 42 -7.62 21.08 -6.00
C GLY A 42 -6.49 20.08 -6.14
N VAL A 43 -5.51 20.39 -6.99
CA VAL A 43 -4.26 19.61 -7.19
C VAL A 43 -3.14 20.63 -7.35
N HIS A 44 -2.00 20.40 -6.71
CA HIS A 44 -0.89 21.34 -6.59
C HIS A 44 0.43 20.66 -6.93
N ASP A 45 0.94 20.93 -8.14
CA ASP A 45 2.26 20.51 -8.61
C ASP A 45 2.56 19.01 -8.37
N VAL A 46 1.63 18.16 -8.80
CA VAL A 46 1.72 16.72 -8.61
C VAL A 46 2.51 16.08 -9.76
N SER A 47 3.50 15.26 -9.42
CA SER A 47 4.26 14.46 -10.37
C SER A 47 4.45 13.04 -9.86
N PHE A 48 4.19 12.06 -10.72
CA PHE A 48 4.41 10.62 -10.45
C PHE A 48 4.28 9.81 -11.74
N ASP A 49 4.71 8.56 -11.66
CA ASP A 49 4.60 7.55 -12.71
C ASP A 49 3.86 6.31 -12.18
N VAL A 50 3.23 5.60 -13.10
CA VAL A 50 2.61 4.29 -12.88
C VAL A 50 3.10 3.35 -13.96
N GLU A 51 3.70 2.24 -13.56
CA GLU A 51 4.20 1.19 -14.43
C GLU A 51 3.07 0.30 -14.95
N GLU A 52 3.34 -0.39 -16.06
CA GLU A 52 2.37 -1.31 -16.64
C GLU A 52 2.12 -2.51 -15.72
N GLY A 53 0.83 -2.80 -15.46
CA GLY A 53 0.43 -3.90 -14.57
C GLY A 53 0.49 -3.57 -13.08
N GLU A 54 0.86 -2.35 -12.72
CA GLU A 54 0.90 -1.87 -11.34
C GLU A 54 -0.51 -1.49 -10.83
N VAL A 55 -0.80 -1.84 -9.58
CA VAL A 55 -1.90 -1.26 -8.79
C VAL A 55 -1.36 -0.09 -7.98
N PHE A 56 -1.54 1.11 -8.53
CA PHE A 56 -1.13 2.36 -7.90
C PHE A 56 -2.27 2.98 -7.11
N VAL A 57 -2.13 3.03 -5.79
CA VAL A 57 -3.16 3.56 -4.90
C VAL A 57 -2.90 5.02 -4.59
N ILE A 58 -3.89 5.88 -4.81
CA ILE A 58 -3.90 7.28 -4.38
C ILE A 58 -4.75 7.39 -3.13
N MET A 59 -4.09 7.73 -2.03
CA MET A 59 -4.69 7.76 -0.71
C MET A 59 -4.68 9.16 -0.10
N GLY A 60 -5.61 9.45 0.82
CA GLY A 60 -5.61 10.66 1.63
C GLY A 60 -6.99 11.03 2.14
N LEU A 61 -7.05 12.08 2.97
CA LEU A 61 -8.30 12.55 3.57
C LEU A 61 -9.30 13.09 2.53
N SER A 62 -10.55 13.23 2.95
CA SER A 62 -11.57 13.92 2.14
C SER A 62 -11.12 15.34 1.81
N GLY A 63 -11.30 15.76 0.55
CA GLY A 63 -10.88 17.10 0.09
C GLY A 63 -9.38 17.26 -0.21
N SER A 64 -8.59 16.19 -0.15
CA SER A 64 -7.15 16.22 -0.50
C SER A 64 -6.85 16.30 -2.01
N GLY A 65 -7.86 16.15 -2.87
CA GLY A 65 -7.71 16.30 -4.33
C GLY A 65 -7.68 14.99 -5.14
N LYS A 66 -7.71 13.81 -4.51
CA LYS A 66 -7.62 12.48 -5.16
C LYS A 66 -8.55 12.31 -6.36
N SER A 67 -9.85 12.51 -6.13
CA SER A 67 -10.86 12.37 -7.17
C SER A 67 -10.78 13.46 -8.23
N THR A 68 -10.15 14.60 -7.93
CA THR A 68 -9.82 15.60 -8.95
C THR A 68 -8.66 15.10 -9.81
N LEU A 69 -7.62 14.55 -9.18
CA LEU A 69 -6.43 14.01 -9.85
C LEU A 69 -6.80 12.91 -10.86
N VAL A 70 -7.57 11.89 -10.47
CA VAL A 70 -7.99 10.84 -11.42
C VAL A 70 -8.86 11.40 -12.56
N ARG A 71 -9.71 12.39 -12.28
CA ARG A 71 -10.48 13.07 -13.34
C ARG A 71 -9.60 13.91 -14.27
N LEU A 72 -8.46 14.42 -13.81
CA LEU A 72 -7.46 15.09 -14.66
C LEU A 72 -6.74 14.08 -15.55
N ILE A 73 -6.39 12.89 -15.03
CA ILE A 73 -5.76 11.81 -15.81
C ILE A 73 -6.66 11.40 -16.98
N ASN A 74 -7.94 11.17 -16.69
CA ASN A 74 -8.95 10.89 -17.73
C ASN A 74 -9.36 12.15 -18.52
N ARG A 75 -8.85 13.34 -18.17
CA ARG A 75 -9.22 14.66 -18.70
C ARG A 75 -10.72 14.98 -18.69
N LEU A 76 -11.47 14.40 -17.75
CA LEU A 76 -12.87 14.79 -17.49
C LEU A 76 -12.95 16.22 -16.91
N ILE A 77 -11.86 16.63 -16.27
CA ILE A 77 -11.59 18.01 -15.88
C ILE A 77 -10.34 18.45 -16.64
N GLU A 78 -10.36 19.65 -17.22
CA GLU A 78 -9.17 20.21 -17.89
C GLU A 78 -8.14 20.65 -16.83
N PRO A 79 -6.85 20.28 -16.99
CA PRO A 79 -5.79 20.78 -16.12
C PRO A 79 -5.62 22.29 -16.24
N THR A 80 -5.17 22.94 -15.17
CA THR A 80 -4.77 24.36 -15.23
C THR A 80 -3.35 24.48 -15.78
N SER A 81 -2.46 23.56 -15.41
CA SER A 81 -1.12 23.40 -15.97
C SER A 81 -0.61 21.98 -15.73
N GLY A 82 0.55 21.66 -16.32
CA GLY A 82 1.17 20.34 -16.25
C GLY A 82 0.71 19.43 -17.38
N GLU A 83 1.28 18.24 -17.41
CA GLU A 83 1.17 17.29 -18.51
C GLU A 83 0.78 15.92 -17.96
N VAL A 84 0.01 15.17 -18.75
CA VAL A 84 -0.39 13.79 -18.44
C VAL A 84 -0.13 12.96 -19.67
N TYR A 85 0.74 11.97 -19.54
CA TYR A 85 1.11 11.04 -20.58
C TYR A 85 0.45 9.69 -20.36
N ILE A 86 -0.14 9.13 -21.41
CA ILE A 86 -0.57 7.72 -21.49
C ILE A 86 0.09 7.14 -22.72
N ASP A 87 0.91 6.09 -22.56
CA ASP A 87 1.75 5.54 -23.63
C ASP A 87 2.61 6.62 -24.32
N ASP A 88 3.23 7.50 -23.53
CA ASP A 88 4.01 8.66 -24.00
C ASP A 88 3.24 9.72 -24.80
N GLU A 89 1.91 9.61 -24.93
CA GLU A 89 1.07 10.61 -25.57
C GLU A 89 0.46 11.58 -24.55
N ASP A 90 0.68 12.89 -24.75
CA ASP A 90 0.16 13.93 -23.85
C ASP A 90 -1.35 14.14 -24.02
N VAL A 91 -2.11 13.59 -23.07
CA VAL A 91 -3.57 13.64 -22.98
C VAL A 91 -4.09 15.06 -22.85
N ALA A 92 -3.35 15.96 -22.20
CA ALA A 92 -3.77 17.36 -22.03
C ALA A 92 -3.78 18.13 -23.36
N LYS A 93 -2.94 17.71 -24.32
CA LYS A 93 -2.81 18.34 -25.65
C LYS A 93 -3.59 17.63 -26.75
N MET A 94 -4.15 16.45 -26.50
CA MET A 94 -4.94 15.69 -27.47
C MET A 94 -6.13 16.49 -28.02
N SER A 95 -6.48 16.21 -29.28
CA SER A 95 -7.74 16.67 -29.86
C SER A 95 -8.93 16.00 -29.16
N LYS A 96 -10.14 16.52 -29.37
CA LYS A 96 -11.36 15.90 -28.81
C LYS A 96 -11.66 14.52 -29.39
N GLU A 97 -11.15 14.24 -30.59
CA GLU A 97 -11.34 12.96 -31.27
C GLU A 97 -10.37 11.93 -30.71
N ASP A 98 -9.08 12.27 -30.63
CA ASP A 98 -8.05 11.38 -30.06
C ASP A 98 -8.34 11.05 -28.59
N LEU A 99 -8.71 12.07 -27.79
CA LEU A 99 -9.08 11.88 -26.39
C LEU A 99 -10.28 10.93 -26.24
N ARG A 100 -11.24 10.99 -27.18
CA ARG A 100 -12.40 10.09 -27.16
C ARG A 100 -12.00 8.67 -27.50
N GLU A 101 -11.04 8.48 -28.39
CA GLU A 101 -10.53 7.16 -28.75
C GLU A 101 -9.77 6.53 -27.59
N VAL A 102 -8.89 7.29 -26.92
CA VAL A 102 -8.19 6.85 -25.70
C VAL A 102 -9.17 6.39 -24.63
N ARG A 103 -10.25 7.14 -24.39
CA ARG A 103 -11.32 6.77 -23.43
C ARG A 103 -12.17 5.58 -23.84
N ARG A 104 -12.16 5.22 -25.12
CA ARG A 104 -12.93 4.08 -25.64
C ARG A 104 -12.11 2.79 -25.59
N THR A 105 -10.80 2.89 -25.77
CA THR A 105 -9.93 1.74 -26.02
C THR A 105 -8.96 1.47 -24.88
N LYS A 106 -8.38 2.51 -24.29
CA LYS A 106 -7.29 2.37 -23.32
C LYS A 106 -7.74 2.55 -21.87
N VAL A 107 -8.58 3.56 -21.61
CA VAL A 107 -8.90 3.98 -20.22
C VAL A 107 -10.37 3.72 -19.90
N ASN A 108 -10.63 3.05 -18.78
CA ASN A 108 -11.96 2.99 -18.18
C ASN A 108 -11.99 3.59 -16.78
N MET A 109 -13.15 4.11 -16.40
CA MET A 109 -13.37 4.69 -15.08
C MET A 109 -14.52 4.00 -14.36
N VAL A 110 -14.26 3.60 -13.11
CA VAL A 110 -15.26 3.13 -12.14
C VAL A 110 -15.49 4.26 -11.14
N PHE A 111 -16.74 4.71 -11.06
CA PHE A 111 -17.14 5.80 -10.17
C PHE A 111 -17.63 5.26 -8.83
N GLN A 112 -17.52 6.06 -7.78
CA GLN A 112 -18.05 5.77 -6.43
C GLN A 112 -19.52 5.29 -6.41
N ASN A 113 -20.39 5.89 -7.23
CA ASN A 113 -21.82 5.50 -7.34
C ASN A 113 -22.10 4.59 -8.55
N PHE A 114 -21.07 3.96 -9.12
CA PHE A 114 -21.07 3.04 -10.27
C PHE A 114 -21.66 3.58 -11.57
N GLY A 115 -22.43 4.65 -11.57
CA GLY A 115 -22.97 5.30 -12.76
C GLY A 115 -23.74 4.34 -13.67
N LEU A 116 -24.51 3.40 -13.10
CA LEU A 116 -25.37 2.51 -13.89
C LEU A 116 -26.53 3.32 -14.50
N LEU A 117 -26.88 2.97 -15.74
CA LEU A 117 -28.01 3.54 -16.47
C LEU A 117 -29.29 2.85 -15.98
N PRO A 118 -30.17 3.54 -15.23
CA PRO A 118 -31.33 2.90 -14.59
C PRO A 118 -32.37 2.38 -15.58
N GLN A 119 -32.42 2.96 -16.78
CA GLN A 119 -33.32 2.58 -17.86
C GLN A 119 -32.80 1.42 -18.73
N ARG A 120 -31.65 0.83 -18.39
CA ARG A 120 -31.04 -0.27 -19.12
C ARG A 120 -30.90 -1.48 -18.20
N THR A 121 -30.96 -2.67 -18.77
CA THR A 121 -30.71 -3.92 -18.02
C THR A 121 -29.25 -4.02 -17.59
N VAL A 122 -28.94 -5.00 -16.74
CA VAL A 122 -27.58 -5.34 -16.33
C VAL A 122 -26.69 -5.67 -17.54
N LEU A 123 -27.20 -6.46 -18.48
CA LEU A 123 -26.50 -6.79 -19.72
C LEU A 123 -26.24 -5.54 -20.57
N GLU A 124 -27.26 -4.70 -20.77
CA GLU A 124 -27.18 -3.48 -21.57
C GLU A 124 -26.26 -2.42 -20.95
N ASN A 125 -26.15 -2.39 -19.62
CA ASN A 125 -25.16 -1.59 -18.91
C ASN A 125 -23.76 -2.11 -19.20
N THR A 126 -23.57 -3.43 -19.11
CA THR A 126 -22.27 -4.08 -19.25
C THR A 126 -21.73 -3.95 -20.69
N GLU A 127 -22.57 -4.12 -21.71
CA GLU A 127 -22.17 -3.97 -23.12
C GLU A 127 -22.07 -2.51 -23.61
N TYR A 128 -22.42 -1.53 -22.78
CA TYR A 128 -22.57 -0.13 -23.21
C TYR A 128 -21.29 0.46 -23.82
N GLY A 129 -20.12 0.19 -23.23
CA GLY A 129 -18.86 0.71 -23.78
C GLY A 129 -18.51 0.10 -25.14
N LEU A 130 -18.88 -1.17 -25.37
CA LEU A 130 -18.74 -1.86 -26.66
C LEU A 130 -19.75 -1.32 -27.69
N GLU A 131 -20.97 -1.00 -27.26
CA GLU A 131 -21.99 -0.32 -28.09
C GLU A 131 -21.47 1.01 -28.63
N VAL A 132 -20.90 1.84 -27.74
CA VAL A 132 -20.39 3.17 -28.08
C VAL A 132 -19.17 3.10 -29.00
N ARG A 133 -18.42 1.99 -28.97
CA ARG A 133 -17.33 1.67 -29.91
C ARG A 133 -17.81 1.14 -31.26
N GLY A 134 -19.08 0.78 -31.39
CA GLY A 134 -19.62 0.22 -32.63
C GLY A 134 -19.32 -1.27 -32.81
N VAL A 135 -19.02 -2.00 -31.73
CA VAL A 135 -18.84 -3.47 -31.78
C VAL A 135 -20.17 -4.14 -32.13
N ALA A 136 -20.12 -5.20 -32.95
CA ALA A 136 -21.31 -5.92 -33.40
C ALA A 136 -22.10 -6.50 -32.22
N LYS A 137 -23.44 -6.51 -32.33
CA LYS A 137 -24.34 -6.88 -31.22
C LYS A 137 -24.03 -8.25 -30.60
N GLU A 138 -23.80 -9.26 -31.42
CA GLU A 138 -23.51 -10.62 -30.94
C GLU A 138 -22.19 -10.67 -30.16
N GLU A 139 -21.15 -9.99 -30.66
CA GLU A 139 -19.84 -9.97 -30.01
C GLU A 139 -19.91 -9.22 -28.67
N ARG A 140 -20.57 -8.06 -28.63
CA ARG A 140 -20.68 -7.28 -27.38
C ARG A 140 -21.52 -7.98 -26.32
N GLN A 141 -22.59 -8.68 -26.71
CA GLN A 141 -23.38 -9.48 -25.78
C GLN A 141 -22.55 -10.62 -25.20
N LYS A 142 -21.80 -11.34 -26.04
CA LYS A 142 -20.91 -12.43 -25.60
C LYS A 142 -19.88 -11.94 -24.57
N LYS A 143 -19.16 -10.86 -24.87
CA LYS A 143 -18.18 -10.26 -23.94
C LYS A 143 -18.82 -9.78 -22.63
N ALA A 144 -20.01 -9.19 -22.72
CA ALA A 144 -20.75 -8.73 -21.54
C ALA A 144 -21.24 -9.90 -20.67
N GLU A 145 -21.72 -10.99 -21.29
CA GLU A 145 -22.10 -12.21 -20.56
C GLU A 145 -20.91 -12.89 -19.89
N GLU A 146 -19.76 -12.99 -20.57
CA GLU A 146 -18.51 -13.49 -19.98
C GLU A 146 -18.08 -12.64 -18.77
N ALA A 147 -18.13 -11.31 -18.88
CA ALA A 147 -17.79 -10.42 -17.77
C ALA A 147 -18.77 -10.57 -16.59
N LEU A 148 -20.07 -10.72 -16.88
CA LEU A 148 -21.09 -10.94 -15.85
C LEU A 148 -20.97 -12.32 -15.20
N ASP A 149 -20.58 -13.35 -15.94
CA ASP A 149 -20.35 -14.70 -15.41
C ASP A 149 -19.16 -14.70 -14.45
N ASN A 150 -18.05 -14.06 -14.85
CA ASN A 150 -16.88 -13.87 -13.99
C ASN A 150 -17.22 -13.12 -12.69
N SER A 151 -18.20 -12.22 -12.71
CA SER A 151 -18.68 -11.50 -11.51
C SER A 151 -19.84 -12.19 -10.78
N GLY A 152 -20.29 -13.38 -11.22
CA GLY A 152 -21.38 -14.14 -10.61
C GLY A 152 -22.78 -13.53 -10.81
N LEU A 153 -22.97 -12.69 -11.84
CA LEU A 153 -24.19 -11.94 -12.11
C LEU A 153 -24.94 -12.34 -13.38
N LEU A 154 -24.49 -13.39 -14.08
CA LEU A 154 -25.11 -13.81 -15.34
C LEU A 154 -26.61 -14.15 -15.19
N SER A 155 -27.01 -14.70 -14.04
CA SER A 155 -28.40 -15.07 -13.74
C SER A 155 -29.36 -13.88 -13.63
N VAL A 156 -28.84 -12.66 -13.41
CA VAL A 156 -29.63 -11.43 -13.26
C VAL A 156 -29.44 -10.46 -14.43
N LYS A 157 -28.84 -10.90 -15.53
CA LYS A 157 -28.47 -10.05 -16.68
C LYS A 157 -29.65 -9.26 -17.28
N ASP A 158 -30.86 -9.80 -17.21
CA ASP A 158 -32.07 -9.20 -17.78
C ASP A 158 -32.82 -8.29 -16.78
N GLN A 159 -32.33 -8.16 -15.55
CA GLN A 159 -32.91 -7.27 -14.53
C GLN A 159 -32.41 -5.84 -14.70
N PHE A 160 -33.13 -4.89 -14.10
CA PHE A 160 -32.73 -3.49 -14.01
C PHE A 160 -31.92 -3.21 -12.73
N PRO A 161 -31.03 -2.21 -12.72
CA PRO A 161 -30.22 -1.85 -11.54
C PRO A 161 -31.04 -1.65 -10.26
N SER A 162 -32.25 -1.09 -10.36
CA SER A 162 -33.14 -0.86 -9.20
C SER A 162 -33.64 -2.14 -8.51
N GLN A 163 -33.47 -3.30 -9.15
CA GLN A 163 -33.85 -4.61 -8.61
C GLN A 163 -32.68 -5.31 -7.90
N LEU A 164 -31.48 -4.74 -7.99
CA LEU A 164 -30.26 -5.31 -7.44
C LEU A 164 -29.90 -4.71 -6.08
N SER A 165 -29.24 -5.50 -5.24
CA SER A 165 -28.58 -4.98 -4.04
C SER A 165 -27.44 -4.03 -4.41
N GLY A 166 -27.02 -3.18 -3.46
CA GLY A 166 -25.90 -2.27 -3.66
C GLY A 166 -24.65 -3.00 -4.17
N GLY A 167 -24.23 -4.07 -3.50
CA GLY A 167 -23.09 -4.92 -3.91
C GLY A 167 -23.20 -5.48 -5.32
N MET A 168 -24.39 -5.94 -5.72
CA MET A 168 -24.62 -6.42 -7.08
C MET A 168 -24.49 -5.30 -8.11
N GLN A 169 -25.04 -4.10 -7.84
CA GLN A 169 -24.85 -2.95 -8.73
C GLN A 169 -23.36 -2.59 -8.92
N GLN A 170 -22.54 -2.78 -7.87
CA GLN A 170 -21.11 -2.54 -7.96
C GLN A 170 -20.41 -3.54 -8.85
N ARG A 171 -20.71 -4.84 -8.68
CA ARG A 171 -20.22 -5.92 -9.54
C ARG A 171 -20.61 -5.70 -11.00
N VAL A 172 -21.80 -5.15 -11.29
CA VAL A 172 -22.17 -4.72 -12.66
C VAL A 172 -21.28 -3.57 -13.15
N GLY A 173 -21.01 -2.58 -12.30
CA GLY A 173 -20.12 -1.47 -12.62
C GLY A 173 -18.69 -1.92 -12.96
N LEU A 174 -18.17 -2.88 -12.21
CA LEU A 174 -16.88 -3.52 -12.45
C LEU A 174 -16.93 -4.37 -13.74
N ALA A 175 -17.90 -5.28 -13.88
CA ALA A 175 -18.09 -6.09 -15.08
C ALA A 175 -18.18 -5.22 -16.34
N ARG A 176 -18.87 -4.08 -16.29
CA ARG A 176 -18.93 -3.11 -17.39
C ARG A 176 -17.56 -2.52 -17.73
N ALA A 177 -16.77 -2.19 -16.73
CA ALA A 177 -15.42 -1.68 -16.95
C ALA A 177 -14.51 -2.76 -17.57
N LEU A 178 -14.69 -4.02 -17.19
CA LEU A 178 -13.89 -5.15 -17.65
C LEU A 178 -14.30 -5.72 -19.01
N ALA A 179 -15.61 -5.73 -19.32
CA ALA A 179 -16.13 -6.15 -20.62
C ALA A 179 -15.50 -5.35 -21.78
N ASN A 180 -15.00 -4.15 -21.46
CA ASN A 180 -14.36 -3.30 -22.42
C ASN A 180 -12.89 -3.63 -22.70
N ASP A 181 -12.27 -4.51 -21.91
CA ASP A 181 -10.85 -4.89 -21.93
C ASP A 181 -9.88 -3.68 -21.93
N PRO A 182 -9.98 -2.77 -20.95
CA PRO A 182 -9.14 -1.57 -20.89
C PRO A 182 -7.70 -1.91 -20.53
N GLU A 183 -6.76 -1.08 -20.98
CA GLU A 183 -5.36 -1.16 -20.54
C GLU A 183 -5.15 -0.51 -19.16
N ILE A 184 -5.94 0.53 -18.86
CA ILE A 184 -5.91 1.30 -17.62
C ILE A 184 -7.30 1.35 -16.99
N LEU A 185 -7.38 0.98 -15.71
CA LEU A 185 -8.59 1.07 -14.89
C LEU A 185 -8.43 2.15 -13.82
N LEU A 186 -9.27 3.18 -13.88
CA LEU A 186 -9.30 4.27 -12.91
C LEU A 186 -10.47 4.05 -11.95
N MET A 187 -10.21 3.88 -10.65
CA MET A 187 -11.24 3.58 -9.66
C MET A 187 -11.31 4.71 -8.63
N ASP A 188 -12.44 5.43 -8.56
CA ASP A 188 -12.64 6.57 -7.64
C ASP A 188 -13.52 6.14 -6.46
N GLU A 189 -12.88 5.74 -5.34
CA GLU A 189 -13.54 5.24 -4.12
C GLU A 189 -14.58 4.15 -4.40
N ALA A 190 -14.21 3.20 -5.26
CA ALA A 190 -15.14 2.21 -5.80
C ALA A 190 -15.74 1.27 -4.73
N PHE A 191 -15.09 1.12 -3.57
CA PHE A 191 -15.53 0.21 -2.51
C PHE A 191 -15.97 0.92 -1.22
N SER A 192 -15.92 2.26 -1.16
CA SER A 192 -16.16 3.01 0.08
C SER A 192 -17.60 2.92 0.58
N ALA A 193 -18.56 2.75 -0.33
CA ALA A 193 -19.98 2.63 -0.01
C ALA A 193 -20.41 1.21 0.41
N LEU A 194 -19.47 0.26 0.51
CA LEU A 194 -19.76 -1.14 0.84
C LEU A 194 -19.67 -1.45 2.33
N ASP A 195 -20.53 -2.38 2.73
CA ASP A 195 -20.39 -3.12 3.98
C ASP A 195 -19.04 -3.88 4.00
N PRO A 196 -18.39 -4.03 5.18
CA PRO A 196 -17.05 -4.59 5.28
C PRO A 196 -16.86 -5.98 4.65
N LEU A 197 -17.87 -6.86 4.74
CA LEU A 197 -17.78 -8.21 4.16
C LEU A 197 -17.74 -8.15 2.62
N ILE A 198 -18.68 -7.41 2.02
CA ILE A 198 -18.75 -7.26 0.57
C ILE A 198 -17.53 -6.49 0.05
N ARG A 199 -17.03 -5.51 0.80
CA ARG A 199 -15.78 -4.80 0.48
C ARG A 199 -14.63 -5.77 0.32
N ARG A 200 -14.45 -6.70 1.26
CA ARG A 200 -13.38 -7.70 1.21
C ARG A 200 -13.53 -8.62 0.00
N ASP A 201 -14.73 -9.15 -0.22
CA ASP A 201 -15.00 -10.02 -1.38
C ASP A 201 -14.68 -9.30 -2.71
N MET A 202 -15.03 -8.01 -2.82
CA MET A 202 -14.73 -7.21 -4.02
C MET A 202 -13.25 -6.89 -4.20
N GLN A 203 -12.51 -6.72 -3.10
CA GLN A 203 -11.05 -6.55 -3.14
C GLN A 203 -10.37 -7.85 -3.60
N ASP A 204 -10.83 -9.01 -3.10
CA ASP A 204 -10.34 -10.32 -3.53
C ASP A 204 -10.64 -10.57 -5.02
N ASP A 205 -11.87 -10.26 -5.47
CA ASP A 205 -12.24 -10.33 -6.89
C ASP A 205 -11.34 -9.43 -7.77
N LEU A 206 -10.94 -8.25 -7.26
CA LEU A 206 -10.04 -7.32 -7.97
C LEU A 206 -8.61 -7.86 -8.06
N LEU A 207 -8.10 -8.45 -6.97
CA LEU A 207 -6.77 -9.04 -6.92
C LEU A 207 -6.67 -10.26 -7.84
N ASP A 208 -7.64 -11.18 -7.77
CA ASP A 208 -7.75 -12.34 -8.66
C ASP A 208 -7.81 -11.93 -10.13
N LEU A 209 -8.54 -10.86 -10.43
CA LEU A 209 -8.61 -10.30 -11.77
C LEU A 209 -7.25 -9.74 -12.18
N GLN A 210 -6.60 -8.98 -11.30
CA GLN A 210 -5.32 -8.36 -11.60
C GLN A 210 -4.24 -9.40 -11.89
N GLU A 211 -4.19 -10.50 -11.13
CA GLU A 211 -3.29 -11.63 -11.42
C GLU A 211 -3.49 -12.22 -12.82
N ARG A 212 -4.75 -12.31 -13.28
CA ARG A 212 -5.07 -12.92 -14.58
C ARG A 212 -4.86 -12.00 -15.77
N VAL A 213 -5.18 -10.72 -15.60
CA VAL A 213 -5.32 -9.77 -16.72
C VAL A 213 -4.17 -8.76 -16.77
N GLN A 214 -3.50 -8.51 -15.64
CA GLN A 214 -2.32 -7.63 -15.52
C GLN A 214 -2.56 -6.24 -16.13
N LYS A 215 -3.71 -5.63 -15.80
CA LYS A 215 -4.06 -4.27 -16.27
C LYS A 215 -3.43 -3.24 -15.35
N THR A 216 -3.23 -2.01 -15.82
CA THR A 216 -2.74 -0.94 -14.93
C THR A 216 -3.92 -0.36 -14.15
N ILE A 217 -3.85 -0.32 -12.82
CA ILE A 217 -4.96 0.15 -11.98
C ILE A 217 -4.52 1.38 -11.19
N ILE A 218 -5.26 2.48 -11.32
CA ILE A 218 -5.12 3.64 -10.43
C ILE A 218 -6.33 3.68 -9.51
N PHE A 219 -6.11 3.34 -8.25
CA PHE A 219 -7.15 3.14 -7.26
C PHE A 219 -7.18 4.26 -6.23
N ILE A 220 -8.32 4.91 -6.01
CA ILE A 220 -8.47 5.92 -4.96
C ILE A 220 -9.18 5.33 -3.76
N THR A 221 -8.60 5.53 -2.58
CA THR A 221 -9.26 5.26 -1.31
C THR A 221 -8.92 6.29 -0.23
N HIS A 222 -9.69 6.24 0.85
CA HIS A 222 -9.39 6.92 2.11
C HIS A 222 -9.08 5.92 3.25
N ASP A 223 -9.16 4.62 2.98
CA ASP A 223 -8.93 3.52 3.91
C ASP A 223 -7.52 2.93 3.71
N LEU A 224 -6.69 2.92 4.76
CA LEU A 224 -5.28 2.57 4.66
C LEU A 224 -5.10 1.05 4.61
N ASP A 225 -5.94 0.30 5.32
CA ASP A 225 -5.97 -1.16 5.21
C ASP A 225 -6.31 -1.59 3.78
N GLU A 226 -7.22 -0.88 3.12
CA GLU A 226 -7.53 -1.11 1.72
C GLU A 226 -6.33 -0.81 0.81
N ALA A 227 -5.65 0.33 1.01
CA ALA A 227 -4.48 0.70 0.23
C ALA A 227 -3.33 -0.32 0.39
N LEU A 228 -3.07 -0.77 1.62
CA LEU A 228 -2.03 -1.74 1.93
C LEU A 228 -2.35 -3.15 1.40
N ARG A 229 -3.63 -3.50 1.33
CA ARG A 229 -4.06 -4.82 0.85
C ARG A 229 -3.95 -4.97 -0.67
N ILE A 230 -4.30 -3.92 -1.42
CA ILE A 230 -4.41 -4.02 -2.89
C ILE A 230 -3.29 -3.31 -3.65
N GLY A 231 -2.58 -2.38 -3.01
CA GLY A 231 -1.65 -1.48 -3.70
C GLY A 231 -0.22 -2.00 -3.72
N ASP A 232 0.38 -2.01 -4.90
CA ASP A 232 1.82 -2.22 -5.07
C ASP A 232 2.61 -0.99 -4.58
N ARG A 233 2.12 0.20 -4.95
CA ARG A 233 2.63 1.50 -4.49
C ARG A 233 1.48 2.40 -4.08
N ILE A 234 1.72 3.19 -3.03
CA ILE A 234 0.77 4.09 -2.43
C ILE A 234 1.31 5.52 -2.51
N ALA A 235 0.51 6.44 -3.06
CA ALA A 235 0.73 7.87 -3.02
C ALA A 235 -0.19 8.52 -1.98
N LEU A 236 0.37 9.00 -0.89
CA LEU A 236 -0.36 9.75 0.14
C LEU A 236 -0.50 11.22 -0.27
N MET A 237 -1.74 11.71 -0.29
CA MET A 237 -2.08 13.08 -0.70
C MET A 237 -2.69 13.89 0.44
N ARG A 238 -2.22 15.13 0.57
CA ARG A 238 -2.79 16.15 1.46
C ARG A 238 -2.84 17.51 0.75
N ASP A 239 -3.97 18.19 0.87
CA ASP A 239 -4.15 19.54 0.34
C ASP A 239 -3.77 19.74 -1.15
N GLY A 240 -3.97 18.72 -1.97
CA GLY A 240 -3.68 18.73 -3.39
C GLY A 240 -2.24 18.34 -3.74
N LYS A 241 -1.38 18.07 -2.75
CA LYS A 241 0.02 17.67 -2.93
C LYS A 241 0.21 16.20 -2.58
N ILE A 242 1.19 15.55 -3.21
CA ILE A 242 1.70 14.25 -2.78
C ILE A 242 2.71 14.46 -1.65
N MET A 243 2.53 13.75 -0.55
CA MET A 243 3.38 13.78 0.64
C MET A 243 4.46 12.70 0.62
N GLN A 244 4.12 11.51 0.13
CA GLN A 244 5.03 10.39 -0.04
C GLN A 244 4.46 9.43 -1.09
N ILE A 245 5.35 8.80 -1.85
CA ILE A 245 5.06 7.65 -2.71
C ILE A 245 6.02 6.54 -2.28
N GLY A 246 5.51 5.33 -2.09
CA GLY A 246 6.33 4.17 -1.74
C GLY A 246 5.49 2.90 -1.67
N THR A 247 6.13 1.78 -1.39
CA THR A 247 5.44 0.53 -1.06
C THR A 247 4.73 0.67 0.30
N GLY A 248 3.78 -0.23 0.58
CA GLY A 248 3.16 -0.29 1.91
C GLY A 248 4.19 -0.38 3.04
N GLU A 249 5.24 -1.17 2.84
CA GLU A 249 6.36 -1.31 3.79
C GLU A 249 7.11 0.02 3.99
N GLU A 250 7.47 0.73 2.93
CA GLU A 250 8.20 2.01 3.00
C GLU A 250 7.38 3.09 3.71
N ILE A 251 6.07 3.13 3.46
CA ILE A 251 5.15 4.08 4.10
C ILE A 251 5.10 3.86 5.62
N LEU A 252 5.09 2.60 6.07
CA LEU A 252 5.03 2.24 7.50
C LEU A 252 6.37 2.34 8.23
N THR A 253 7.47 2.00 7.55
CA THR A 253 8.81 1.93 8.16
C THR A 253 9.58 3.24 8.08
N HIS A 254 9.37 4.02 7.02
CA HIS A 254 10.11 5.25 6.72
C HIS A 254 9.15 6.38 6.34
N PRO A 255 8.28 6.84 7.26
CA PRO A 255 7.38 7.96 6.98
C PRO A 255 8.17 9.25 6.72
N ALA A 256 7.90 9.91 5.60
CA ALA A 256 8.65 11.08 5.13
C ALA A 256 8.43 12.35 5.96
N ASN A 257 7.32 12.43 6.69
CA ASN A 257 6.98 13.57 7.55
C ASN A 257 5.97 13.14 8.64
N ASP A 258 5.73 14.03 9.60
CA ASP A 258 4.86 13.78 10.75
C ASP A 258 3.42 13.47 10.34
N PHE A 259 2.92 14.06 9.26
CA PHE A 259 1.60 13.73 8.74
C PHE A 259 1.51 12.28 8.25
N VAL A 260 2.53 11.78 7.54
CA VAL A 260 2.55 10.37 7.12
C VAL A 260 2.65 9.45 8.34
N ARG A 261 3.45 9.82 9.34
CA ARG A 261 3.58 9.08 10.60
C ARG A 261 2.22 8.95 11.30
N GLU A 262 1.59 10.08 11.60
CA GLU A 262 0.25 10.16 12.25
C GLU A 262 -0.79 9.34 11.48
N PHE A 263 -0.75 9.39 10.15
CA PHE A 263 -1.67 8.67 9.30
C PHE A 263 -1.49 7.14 9.33
N THR A 264 -0.36 6.63 9.83
CA THR A 264 0.02 5.21 9.85
C THR A 264 0.07 4.60 11.26
N GLU A 265 -0.25 5.37 12.30
CA GLU A 265 -0.11 4.95 13.70
C GLU A 265 -1.00 3.75 14.06
N ASP A 266 -2.28 3.80 13.69
CA ASP A 266 -3.28 2.77 14.04
C ASP A 266 -3.21 1.50 13.18
N ILE A 267 -2.22 1.38 12.30
CA ILE A 267 -2.11 0.26 11.37
C ILE A 267 -1.41 -0.93 12.00
N ASP A 268 -2.05 -2.08 11.87
CA ASP A 268 -1.45 -3.36 12.21
C ASP A 268 -0.33 -3.73 11.22
N ARG A 269 0.89 -3.29 11.56
CA ARG A 269 2.09 -3.52 10.76
C ARG A 269 2.43 -5.00 10.58
N SER A 270 1.92 -5.88 11.44
CA SER A 270 2.22 -7.32 11.37
C SER A 270 1.69 -7.97 10.09
N LYS A 271 0.65 -7.38 9.49
CA LYS A 271 0.01 -7.84 8.24
C LYS A 271 0.73 -7.37 6.97
N VAL A 272 1.68 -6.45 7.08
CA VAL A 272 2.37 -5.84 5.94
C VAL A 272 3.85 -6.16 5.97
N LEU A 273 4.48 -6.11 7.15
CA LEU A 273 5.91 -6.34 7.26
C LEU A 273 6.22 -7.83 7.11
N THR A 274 7.32 -8.09 6.39
CA THR A 274 7.85 -9.41 6.09
C THR A 274 9.13 -9.70 6.88
N ALA A 275 9.61 -10.94 6.82
CA ALA A 275 10.88 -11.36 7.42
C ALA A 275 12.04 -10.48 6.94
N GLU A 276 12.05 -10.10 5.66
CA GLU A 276 13.09 -9.24 5.08
C GLU A 276 13.15 -7.86 5.74
N ASN A 277 12.01 -7.30 6.15
CA ASN A 277 11.98 -5.98 6.79
C ASN A 277 12.49 -6.00 8.24
N ILE A 278 12.31 -7.13 8.95
CA ILE A 278 12.60 -7.23 10.39
C ILE A 278 13.82 -8.10 10.71
N MET A 279 14.45 -8.72 9.70
CA MET A 279 15.61 -9.58 9.91
C MET A 279 16.86 -8.79 10.29
N GLU A 280 17.67 -9.42 11.12
CA GLU A 280 18.99 -8.96 11.50
C GLU A 280 20.07 -9.75 10.74
N PRO A 281 21.28 -9.18 10.56
CA PRO A 281 22.39 -9.90 9.95
C PRO A 281 22.71 -11.21 10.68
N ALA A 282 22.71 -12.32 9.94
CA ALA A 282 23.01 -13.64 10.51
C ALA A 282 24.49 -13.78 10.89
N LEU A 283 24.74 -14.24 12.12
CA LEU A 283 26.06 -14.69 12.56
C LEU A 283 26.26 -16.17 12.16
N VAL A 284 27.05 -16.39 11.11
CA VAL A 284 27.24 -17.71 10.50
C VAL A 284 28.62 -18.33 10.81
N ILE A 285 28.77 -19.64 10.69
CA ILE A 285 30.05 -20.38 10.75
C ILE A 285 30.07 -21.44 9.65
N ASN A 286 31.23 -21.66 9.00
CA ASN A 286 31.34 -22.72 8.00
C ASN A 286 31.71 -24.04 8.70
N ALA A 287 30.75 -24.93 8.91
CA ALA A 287 30.96 -26.16 9.69
C ALA A 287 31.91 -27.18 9.02
N GLU A 288 32.22 -27.01 7.73
CA GLU A 288 33.17 -27.86 6.99
C GLU A 288 34.61 -27.37 7.07
N GLU A 289 34.82 -26.06 7.27
CA GLU A 289 36.14 -25.43 7.25
C GLU A 289 36.60 -24.96 8.63
N ASP A 290 35.65 -24.50 9.45
CA ASP A 290 35.94 -23.93 10.75
C ASP A 290 35.92 -25.01 11.86
N GLY A 291 36.80 -24.83 12.83
CA GLY A 291 36.87 -25.70 14.01
C GLY A 291 36.14 -25.13 15.24
N PRO A 292 35.93 -25.94 16.29
CA PRO A 292 35.24 -25.51 17.51
C PRO A 292 35.85 -24.28 18.19
N ASN A 293 37.18 -24.09 18.13
CA ASN A 293 37.84 -22.91 18.68
C ASN A 293 37.46 -21.61 17.95
N VAL A 294 37.31 -21.67 16.62
CA VAL A 294 36.90 -20.52 15.80
C VAL A 294 35.46 -20.14 16.12
N ALA A 295 34.58 -21.12 16.24
CA ALA A 295 33.19 -20.91 16.65
C ALA A 295 33.08 -20.22 18.02
N LEU A 296 33.78 -20.75 19.05
CA LEU A 296 33.78 -20.16 20.40
C LEU A 296 34.39 -18.75 20.44
N GLN A 297 35.46 -18.51 19.67
CA GLN A 297 36.06 -17.18 19.57
C GLN A 297 35.11 -16.18 18.90
N ARG A 298 34.39 -16.62 17.86
CA ARG A 298 33.40 -15.79 17.17
C ARG A 298 32.21 -15.49 18.06
N MET A 299 31.65 -16.49 18.74
CA MET A 299 30.61 -16.32 19.76
C MET A 299 31.01 -15.30 20.84
N ARG A 300 32.25 -15.39 21.34
CA ARG A 300 32.77 -14.43 22.33
C ARG A 300 32.92 -13.02 21.77
N LYS A 301 33.40 -12.89 20.52
CA LYS A 301 33.63 -11.59 19.87
C LYS A 301 32.31 -10.88 19.55
N GLU A 302 31.34 -11.62 19.07
CA GLU A 302 30.01 -11.11 18.69
C GLU A 302 29.02 -11.14 19.86
N GLU A 303 29.47 -11.53 21.06
CA GLU A 303 28.68 -11.57 22.30
C GLU A 303 27.41 -12.42 22.22
N VAL A 304 27.46 -13.56 21.53
CA VAL A 304 26.33 -14.49 21.35
C VAL A 304 26.65 -15.90 21.82
N SER A 305 25.60 -16.66 22.14
CA SER A 305 25.70 -18.07 22.57
C SER A 305 25.41 -19.09 21.47
N MET A 306 25.05 -18.61 20.27
CA MET A 306 24.65 -19.44 19.13
C MET A 306 25.13 -18.83 17.81
N LEU A 307 25.49 -19.68 16.85
CA LEU A 307 25.79 -19.34 15.46
C LEU A 307 24.95 -20.22 14.52
N LEU A 308 24.67 -19.73 13.32
CA LEU A 308 24.13 -20.56 12.23
C LEU A 308 25.25 -21.27 11.50
N ALA A 309 25.14 -22.58 11.30
CA ALA A 309 26.06 -23.36 10.51
C ALA A 309 25.66 -23.33 9.03
N VAL A 310 26.60 -23.01 8.15
CA VAL A 310 26.38 -22.96 6.71
C VAL A 310 27.45 -23.73 5.93
N ASP A 311 27.11 -24.12 4.71
CA ASP A 311 28.05 -24.68 3.74
C ASP A 311 28.89 -23.59 3.04
N ARG A 312 29.80 -24.00 2.15
CA ARG A 312 30.62 -23.08 1.32
C ARG A 312 29.82 -22.13 0.42
N LYS A 313 28.60 -22.50 0.07
CA LYS A 313 27.68 -21.72 -0.78
C LYS A 313 26.70 -20.88 0.06
N ARG A 314 26.86 -20.87 1.39
CA ARG A 314 26.00 -20.20 2.38
C ARG A 314 24.61 -20.81 2.53
N HIS A 315 24.40 -22.06 2.13
CA HIS A 315 23.17 -22.79 2.46
C HIS A 315 23.16 -23.13 3.94
N LEU A 316 21.97 -23.11 4.55
CA LEU A 316 21.83 -23.43 5.97
C LEU A 316 21.96 -24.93 6.21
N ASP A 317 22.97 -25.32 6.99
CA ASP A 317 23.23 -26.70 7.42
C ASP A 317 22.69 -26.99 8.82
N GLY A 318 22.58 -25.98 9.69
CA GLY A 318 22.08 -26.13 11.06
C GLY A 318 22.39 -24.93 11.96
N SER A 319 22.36 -25.13 13.27
CA SER A 319 22.81 -24.19 14.29
C SER A 319 23.87 -24.84 15.18
N LEU A 320 24.64 -24.00 15.86
CA LEU A 320 25.68 -24.42 16.78
C LEU A 320 25.63 -23.53 18.02
N THR A 321 25.46 -24.16 19.18
CA THR A 321 25.51 -23.51 20.49
C THR A 321 26.91 -23.53 21.09
N ALA A 322 27.15 -22.66 22.07
CA ALA A 322 28.42 -22.65 22.81
C ALA A 322 28.68 -23.98 23.53
N GLU A 323 27.65 -24.67 24.00
CA GLU A 323 27.76 -25.97 24.67
C GLU A 323 28.20 -27.07 23.69
N GLU A 324 27.56 -27.16 22.53
CA GLU A 324 27.93 -28.10 21.46
C GLU A 324 29.37 -27.86 20.96
N ALA A 325 29.76 -26.59 20.79
CA ALA A 325 31.12 -26.24 20.40
C ALA A 325 32.16 -26.60 21.48
N LEU A 326 31.84 -26.41 22.77
CA LEU A 326 32.71 -26.82 23.88
C LEU A 326 32.88 -28.34 23.94
N ASP A 327 31.80 -29.09 23.72
CA ASP A 327 31.83 -30.55 23.75
C ASP A 327 32.54 -31.12 22.52
N ALA A 328 32.36 -30.53 21.34
CA ALA A 328 33.17 -30.87 20.17
C ALA A 328 34.67 -30.64 20.43
N ARG A 329 35.03 -29.52 21.05
CA ARG A 329 36.42 -29.22 21.42
C ARG A 329 37.01 -30.24 22.40
N LYS A 330 36.26 -30.65 23.42
CA LYS A 330 36.73 -31.64 24.42
C LYS A 330 36.95 -33.03 23.81
N ASN A 331 36.12 -33.40 22.84
CA ASN A 331 36.09 -34.73 22.25
C ASN A 331 36.79 -34.81 20.87
N ASP A 332 37.48 -33.75 20.45
CA ASP A 332 38.16 -33.63 19.15
C ASP A 332 37.26 -33.98 17.95
N LYS A 333 35.99 -33.55 18.01
CA LYS A 333 35.00 -33.78 16.95
C LYS A 333 34.90 -32.58 15.99
N PRO A 334 34.68 -32.80 14.68
CA PRO A 334 34.40 -31.73 13.74
C PRO A 334 33.03 -31.10 14.01
N LEU A 335 32.87 -29.81 13.67
CA LEU A 335 31.62 -29.08 13.90
C LEU A 335 30.42 -29.73 13.19
N LYS A 336 30.62 -30.23 11.97
CA LYS A 336 29.58 -30.90 11.18
C LYS A 336 28.88 -32.08 11.88
N GLU A 337 29.51 -32.69 12.89
CA GLU A 337 28.93 -33.80 13.66
C GLU A 337 28.10 -33.36 14.87
N VAL A 338 28.25 -32.11 15.31
CA VAL A 338 27.60 -31.59 16.54
C VAL A 338 26.58 -30.49 16.28
N ILE A 339 26.43 -30.04 15.03
CA ILE A 339 25.40 -29.05 14.66
C ILE A 339 24.00 -29.61 14.85
N ASP A 340 23.09 -28.79 15.38
CA ASP A 340 21.67 -29.11 15.40
C ASP A 340 21.06 -28.77 14.03
N LYS A 341 20.52 -29.78 13.35
CA LYS A 341 19.88 -29.62 12.05
C LYS A 341 18.44 -29.12 12.16
N ASN A 342 17.87 -29.08 13.36
CA ASN A 342 16.50 -28.64 13.59
C ASN A 342 16.39 -27.11 13.66
N VAL A 343 16.90 -26.41 12.65
CA VAL A 343 16.73 -24.97 12.51
C VAL A 343 15.48 -24.70 11.69
N ARG A 344 14.56 -23.92 12.25
CA ARG A 344 13.40 -23.43 11.51
C ARG A 344 13.84 -22.38 10.50
N LYS A 345 13.46 -22.61 9.25
CA LYS A 345 13.69 -21.70 8.12
C LYS A 345 12.39 -20.99 7.77
N ILE A 346 12.50 -19.72 7.42
CA ILE A 346 11.43 -18.91 6.84
C ILE A 346 11.94 -18.20 5.59
N GLN A 347 11.04 -17.89 4.67
CA GLN A 347 11.36 -17.14 3.46
C GLN A 347 11.37 -15.63 3.76
N LYS A 348 12.01 -14.85 2.89
CA LYS A 348 12.09 -13.39 3.01
C LYS A 348 10.72 -12.70 3.04
N ASP A 349 9.79 -13.21 2.25
CA ASP A 349 8.43 -12.70 2.06
C ASP A 349 7.44 -13.17 3.14
N THR A 350 7.87 -13.97 4.12
CA THR A 350 6.99 -14.47 5.17
C THR A 350 6.53 -13.33 6.08
N LEU A 351 5.22 -13.19 6.31
CA LEU A 351 4.64 -12.11 7.10
C LEU A 351 4.95 -12.22 8.60
N VAL A 352 5.06 -11.06 9.26
CA VAL A 352 5.32 -10.97 10.71
C VAL A 352 4.26 -11.72 11.54
N THR A 353 2.98 -11.72 11.12
CA THR A 353 1.93 -12.53 11.76
C THR A 353 2.28 -14.01 11.80
N ASP A 354 2.75 -14.57 10.69
CA ASP A 354 3.05 -16.01 10.56
C ASP A 354 4.36 -16.34 11.32
N ILE A 355 5.32 -15.42 11.29
CA ILE A 355 6.57 -15.52 12.04
C ILE A 355 6.29 -15.56 13.55
N PHE A 356 5.35 -14.75 14.04
CA PHE A 356 5.00 -14.71 15.46
C PHE A 356 4.59 -16.08 16.00
N ASP A 357 3.72 -16.79 15.28
CA ASP A 357 3.28 -18.15 15.63
C ASP A 357 4.45 -19.15 15.65
N LEU A 358 5.40 -18.99 14.72
CA LEU A 358 6.57 -19.85 14.62
C LEU A 358 7.60 -19.59 15.73
N ILE A 359 7.83 -18.33 16.10
CA ILE A 359 8.87 -17.94 17.05
C ILE A 359 8.42 -18.00 18.51
N TYR A 360 7.11 -17.90 18.76
CA TYR A 360 6.54 -17.95 20.12
C TYR A 360 6.96 -19.23 20.88
N ASN A 361 6.91 -20.37 20.17
CA ASN A 361 7.30 -21.67 20.72
C ASN A 361 8.77 -22.05 20.44
N SER A 362 9.54 -21.17 19.80
CA SER A 362 10.94 -21.43 19.48
C SER A 362 11.88 -20.80 20.52
N PRO A 363 12.80 -21.57 21.12
CA PRO A 363 13.87 -21.02 21.97
C PRO A 363 15.02 -20.40 21.15
N ALA A 364 15.07 -20.64 19.83
CA ALA A 364 16.11 -20.16 18.93
C ALA A 364 15.55 -19.17 17.89
N PRO A 365 16.39 -18.27 17.35
CA PRO A 365 16.04 -17.42 16.21
C PRO A 365 15.60 -18.25 14.99
N LEU A 366 14.78 -17.65 14.13
CA LEU A 366 14.40 -18.25 12.86
C LEU A 366 15.40 -17.81 11.77
N ALA A 367 15.89 -18.75 10.96
CA ALA A 367 16.78 -18.41 9.85
C ALA A 367 15.97 -17.94 8.64
N VAL A 368 16.30 -16.76 8.12
CA VAL A 368 15.71 -16.24 6.89
C VAL A 368 16.57 -16.67 5.72
N VAL A 369 15.96 -17.35 4.75
CA VAL A 369 16.63 -17.83 3.54
C VAL A 369 16.08 -17.16 2.29
N ASP A 370 16.91 -17.08 1.25
CA ASP A 370 16.47 -16.68 -0.09
C ASP A 370 15.87 -17.87 -0.88
N GLU A 371 15.42 -17.60 -2.11
CA GLU A 371 14.87 -18.61 -3.03
C GLU A 371 15.83 -19.77 -3.34
N ASN A 372 17.13 -19.58 -3.13
CA ASN A 372 18.17 -20.59 -3.31
C ASN A 372 18.58 -21.27 -1.99
N ASP A 373 17.80 -21.12 -0.92
CA ASP A 373 18.06 -21.65 0.42
C ASP A 373 19.35 -21.11 1.07
N ARG A 374 19.81 -19.92 0.65
CA ARG A 374 20.97 -19.25 1.25
C ARG A 374 20.56 -18.36 2.40
N VAL A 375 21.35 -18.37 3.46
CA VAL A 375 21.08 -17.54 4.65
C VAL A 375 21.22 -16.05 4.31
N ALA A 376 20.07 -15.37 4.35
CA ALA A 376 19.94 -13.93 4.19
C ALA A 376 20.04 -13.20 5.53
N GLY A 377 19.44 -13.75 6.59
CA GLY A 377 19.39 -13.12 7.91
C GLY A 377 18.82 -14.03 8.99
N VAL A 378 18.54 -13.45 10.15
CA VAL A 378 17.84 -14.10 11.26
C VAL A 378 16.73 -13.21 11.80
N VAL A 379 15.62 -13.81 12.20
CA VAL A 379 14.58 -13.11 12.95
C VAL A 379 14.64 -13.55 14.41
N VAL A 380 14.79 -12.59 15.31
CA VAL A 380 14.73 -12.79 16.76
C VAL A 380 13.41 -12.30 17.31
N ARG A 381 13.01 -12.84 18.48
CA ARG A 381 11.73 -12.51 19.11
C ARG A 381 11.54 -11.02 19.36
N GLY A 382 12.62 -10.33 19.71
CA GLY A 382 12.61 -8.88 19.93
C GLY A 382 12.20 -8.09 18.68
N SER A 383 12.69 -8.47 17.50
CA SER A 383 12.37 -7.80 16.23
C SER A 383 10.91 -8.00 15.85
N VAL A 384 10.36 -9.20 16.08
CA VAL A 384 8.93 -9.49 15.86
C VAL A 384 8.05 -8.66 16.80
N ILE A 385 8.33 -8.67 18.10
CA ILE A 385 7.57 -7.89 19.07
C ILE A 385 7.66 -6.40 18.75
N GLY A 386 8.87 -5.90 18.46
CA GLY A 386 9.08 -4.49 18.11
C GLY A 386 8.34 -4.07 16.84
N ALA A 387 8.21 -4.96 15.86
CA ALA A 387 7.42 -4.70 14.66
C ALA A 387 5.91 -4.64 14.95
N MET A 388 5.44 -5.39 15.95
CA MET A 388 4.03 -5.42 16.37
C MET A 388 3.66 -4.27 17.32
N THR A 389 4.60 -3.79 18.16
CA THR A 389 4.35 -2.76 19.18
C THR A 389 4.80 -1.36 18.78
N ALA A 390 5.31 -1.17 17.56
CA ALA A 390 5.69 0.16 17.06
C ALA A 390 4.51 1.13 16.89
N SER A 391 3.27 0.68 17.12
CA SER A 391 2.06 1.48 17.34
C SER A 391 1.93 2.02 18.79
N ASP A 392 2.46 1.31 19.79
CA ASP A 392 2.08 1.51 21.20
C ASP A 392 3.04 2.41 21.99
N LYS A 393 4.19 2.80 21.40
CA LYS A 393 5.25 3.53 22.12
C LYS A 393 4.93 5.01 22.42
N GLU A 394 3.78 5.52 22.01
CA GLU A 394 3.41 6.93 22.26
C GLU A 394 2.24 7.10 23.25
N GLU A 395 1.42 6.07 23.50
CA GLU A 395 0.42 6.12 24.58
C GLU A 395 1.08 6.28 25.96
N GLU A 396 2.23 5.64 26.20
CA GLU A 396 2.97 5.81 27.47
C GLU A 396 3.60 7.20 27.63
N ASN A 397 3.91 7.91 26.53
CA ASN A 397 4.50 9.26 26.57
C ASN A 397 3.44 10.36 26.73
N GLU A 398 2.19 10.12 26.33
CA GLU A 398 1.08 11.04 26.64
C GLU A 398 0.57 10.88 28.07
N GLU A 399 0.52 9.67 28.63
CA GLU A 399 0.16 9.47 30.04
C GLU A 399 1.22 10.03 31.01
N THR A 400 2.51 9.95 30.69
CA THR A 400 3.56 10.59 31.49
C THR A 400 3.54 12.11 31.37
N ASN A 401 3.34 12.68 30.17
CA ASN A 401 3.24 14.13 30.00
C ASN A 401 1.96 14.74 30.61
N ASN A 402 0.84 14.01 30.61
CA ASN A 402 -0.38 14.46 31.29
C ASN A 402 -0.24 14.36 32.81
N ASN A 403 0.44 13.34 33.34
CA ASN A 403 0.69 13.25 34.79
C ASN A 403 1.69 14.32 35.29
N GLU A 404 2.69 14.71 34.50
CA GLU A 404 3.60 15.82 34.86
C GLU A 404 2.92 17.20 34.81
N LYS A 405 2.02 17.45 33.84
CA LYS A 405 1.24 18.70 33.79
C LYS A 405 0.18 18.80 34.90
N THR A 406 -0.34 17.67 35.38
CA THR A 406 -1.31 17.64 36.48
C THR A 406 -0.62 17.81 37.84
N ALA A 407 0.62 17.34 37.99
CA ALA A 407 1.44 17.59 39.18
C ALA A 407 1.94 19.05 39.26
N SER A 408 2.35 19.67 38.15
CA SER A 408 2.84 21.05 38.16
C SER A 408 1.75 22.10 38.39
N SER A 409 0.48 21.77 38.11
CA SER A 409 -0.66 22.66 38.33
C SER A 409 -1.28 22.55 39.72
N GLN A 410 -0.91 21.53 40.52
CA GLN A 410 -1.28 21.42 41.92
C GLN A 410 -0.28 22.10 42.87
N GLU A 411 1.01 22.21 42.51
CA GLU A 411 1.99 22.93 43.33
C GLU A 411 1.88 24.47 43.23
N GLU A 412 1.42 25.03 42.10
CA GLU A 412 1.22 26.49 41.98
C GLU A 412 -0.07 27.02 42.65
N ALA A 413 -1.00 26.14 43.02
CA ALA A 413 -2.25 26.53 43.68
C ALA A 413 -2.15 26.67 45.20
N ASP A 414 -1.16 26.01 45.83
CA ASP A 414 -0.96 26.05 47.29
C ASP A 414 -0.05 27.21 47.77
N GLU A 415 0.72 27.86 46.90
CA GLU A 415 1.58 29.00 47.29
C GLU A 415 0.89 30.38 47.27
N ASN A 416 -0.27 30.53 46.62
CA ASN A 416 -0.94 31.84 46.49
C ASN A 416 -2.12 32.06 47.45
N GLY A 417 -2.29 31.19 48.46
CA GLY A 417 -3.43 31.16 49.35
C GLY A 417 -3.21 31.74 50.75
N VAL A 418 -2.45 32.82 50.96
CA VAL A 418 -2.40 33.48 52.28
C VAL A 418 -2.31 35.01 52.18
N ASN A 419 -3.21 35.66 52.93
CA ASN A 419 -3.26 37.04 53.41
C ASN A 419 -3.76 38.15 52.48
N VAL A 420 -5.01 38.59 52.71
CA VAL A 420 -5.31 39.96 53.19
C VAL A 420 -6.62 39.96 54.00
N ASP A 421 -6.51 40.15 55.33
CA ASP A 421 -7.54 40.73 56.20
C ASP A 421 -7.05 42.14 56.57
N ALA A 422 -7.80 43.18 56.21
CA ALA A 422 -7.95 44.50 56.87
C ALA A 422 -8.76 45.49 56.01
#